data_AF-A0A7V9JVJ4-F1
#
_entry.id   AF-A0A7V9JVJ4-F1
#
_cell.length_a   1.000
_cell.length_b   1.000
_cell.length_c   1.000
_cell.angle_alpha   90.00
_cell.angle_beta   90.00
_cell.angle_gamma   90.00
#
_symmetry.space_group_name_H-M   'P 1'
#
loop_
_entity.id
_entity.type
_entity.pdbx_description
1 polymer ?
#
loop_
_entity_poly.entity_id
_entity_poly.type
_entity_poly.pdbx_seq_one_letter_code
_entity_poly.pdbx_strand_id
1 'polypeptide(L)'
;DEDGNPNTAPDANWESLLGPQGTPPHPSYASNASSASASAATILALFYGRDDVQFQINFGGTPNVIRTYRSFSAMTNEAARSRVYGGVHFPFDTAAGQSAGRSVANYVFLNYLTPRRCNL
;
A
#
# COMPACT_ATOMS: atom_id res chain seq x y z
N ASP A 1 18.80 5.39 21.32
CA ASP A 1 18.38 4.02 21.65
C ASP A 1 17.09 4.15 22.44
N GLU A 2 15.96 3.93 21.78
CA GLU A 2 14.61 4.16 22.34
C GLU A 2 13.76 2.88 22.36
N ASP A 3 14.24 1.78 21.79
CA ASP A 3 13.47 0.53 21.70
C ASP A 3 13.71 -0.41 22.88
N GLY A 4 14.71 -0.13 23.73
CA GLY A 4 15.01 -0.89 24.94
C GLY A 4 15.49 -2.32 24.66
N ASN A 5 15.92 -2.61 23.42
CA ASN A 5 16.34 -3.93 23.02
C ASN A 5 17.88 -4.08 23.12
N PRO A 6 18.40 -4.85 24.08
CA PRO A 6 19.85 -4.98 24.29
C PRO A 6 20.57 -5.73 23.15
N ASN A 7 19.82 -6.32 22.21
CA ASN A 7 20.38 -7.03 21.06
C ASN A 7 20.57 -6.12 19.82
N THR A 8 20.13 -4.86 19.89
CA THR A 8 20.25 -3.90 18.79
C THR A 8 21.11 -2.72 19.23
N ALA A 9 22.20 -2.48 18.52
CA ALA A 9 22.99 -1.26 18.70
C ALA A 9 22.39 -0.15 17.83
N PRO A 10 22.17 1.06 18.37
CA PRO A 10 21.74 2.19 17.56
C PRO A 10 22.83 2.56 16.54
N ASP A 11 22.42 2.86 15.31
CA ASP A 11 23.30 3.42 14.29
C ASP A 11 22.87 4.86 13.99
N ALA A 12 23.68 5.82 14.45
CA ALA A 12 23.43 7.25 14.25
C ALA A 12 23.67 7.73 12.81
N ASN A 13 24.34 6.91 11.98
CA ASN A 13 24.62 7.21 10.58
C ASN A 13 23.70 6.43 9.64
N TRP A 14 22.76 5.64 10.18
CA TRP A 14 21.81 4.91 9.35
C TRP A 14 20.90 5.89 8.60
N GLU A 15 20.69 5.61 7.31
CA GLU A 15 19.80 6.38 6.44
C GLU A 15 18.88 5.44 5.66
N SER A 16 17.63 5.84 5.50
CA SER A 16 16.67 5.08 4.68
C SER A 16 17.11 5.07 3.21
N LEU A 17 16.76 4.02 2.47
CA LEU A 17 17.05 3.95 1.03
C LEU A 17 16.40 5.10 0.24
N LEU A 18 15.26 5.61 0.72
CA LEU A 18 14.57 6.74 0.10
C LEU A 18 15.13 8.12 0.54
N GLY A 19 16.09 8.14 1.44
CA GLY A 19 16.69 9.36 1.99
C GLY A 19 15.70 10.25 2.77
N PRO A 20 16.16 11.40 3.26
CA PRO A 20 15.35 12.33 4.05
C PRO A 20 14.21 12.96 3.23
N GLN A 21 14.41 13.20 1.93
CA GLN A 21 13.36 13.76 1.07
C GLN A 21 12.28 12.72 0.70
N GLY A 22 12.63 11.42 0.71
CA GLY A 22 11.68 10.34 0.45
C GLY A 22 10.94 9.85 1.69
N THR A 23 11.31 10.33 2.88
CA THR A 23 10.63 10.10 4.15
C THR A 23 9.54 11.17 4.34
N PRO A 24 8.25 10.80 4.29
CA PRO A 24 7.17 11.78 4.41
C PRO A 24 7.13 12.44 5.80
N PRO A 25 6.77 13.74 5.91
CA PRO A 25 6.75 14.48 7.17
C PRO A 25 5.46 14.22 7.98
N HIS A 26 5.19 12.95 8.29
CA HIS A 26 4.06 12.54 9.13
C HIS A 26 4.42 11.24 9.89
N PRO A 27 3.69 10.88 10.98
CA PRO A 27 3.91 9.62 11.68
C PRO A 27 3.86 8.40 10.75
N SER A 28 4.60 7.34 11.10
CA SER A 28 4.69 6.12 10.28
C SER A 28 3.43 5.24 10.34
N TYR A 29 2.73 5.21 11.48
CA TYR A 29 1.58 4.33 11.68
C TYR A 29 0.24 5.06 11.46
N ALA A 30 -0.71 4.53 10.70
CA ALA A 30 -0.58 3.41 9.75
C ALA A 30 -0.05 3.91 8.39
N SER A 31 0.52 3.01 7.59
CA SER A 31 1.10 3.41 6.29
C SER A 31 0.05 3.91 5.30
N ASN A 32 0.09 5.22 5.00
CA ASN A 32 -0.83 5.86 4.04
C ASN A 32 -0.77 5.22 2.64
N ALA A 33 0.44 5.01 2.10
CA ALA A 33 0.61 4.39 0.78
C ALA A 33 0.00 2.98 0.71
N SER A 34 0.14 2.21 1.80
CA SER A 34 -0.45 0.87 1.90
C SER A 34 -1.97 0.93 2.01
N SER A 35 -2.52 1.91 2.74
CA SER A 35 -3.97 2.18 2.80
C SER A 35 -4.53 2.54 1.44
N ALA A 36 -3.94 3.52 0.75
CA ALA A 36 -4.44 4.00 -0.54
C ALA A 36 -4.41 2.91 -1.62
N SER A 37 -3.31 2.18 -1.73
CA SER A 37 -3.18 1.09 -2.71
C SER A 37 -4.11 -0.09 -2.40
N ALA A 38 -4.31 -0.44 -1.12
CA ALA A 38 -5.27 -1.48 -0.74
C ALA A 38 -6.72 -1.07 -0.99
N SER A 39 -7.08 0.20 -0.74
CA SER A 39 -8.40 0.72 -1.08
C SER A 39 -8.67 0.59 -2.57
N ALA A 40 -7.74 1.05 -3.41
CA ALA A 40 -7.88 1.00 -4.87
C ALA A 40 -8.01 -0.44 -5.40
N ALA A 41 -7.11 -1.33 -4.97
CA ALA A 41 -7.14 -2.73 -5.37
C ALA A 41 -8.44 -3.44 -4.95
N THR A 42 -8.93 -3.15 -3.74
CA THR A 42 -10.18 -3.74 -3.23
C THR A 42 -11.38 -3.27 -4.02
N ILE A 43 -11.47 -1.97 -4.34
CA ILE A 43 -12.56 -1.44 -5.18
C ILE A 43 -12.55 -2.10 -6.57
N LEU A 44 -11.38 -2.24 -7.19
CA LEU A 44 -11.27 -2.89 -8.50
C LEU A 44 -11.66 -4.37 -8.44
N ALA A 45 -11.20 -5.09 -7.42
CA ALA A 45 -11.57 -6.49 -7.23
C ALA A 45 -13.07 -6.67 -7.02
N LEU A 46 -13.70 -5.80 -6.22
CA LEU A 46 -15.16 -5.79 -6.01
C LEU A 46 -15.92 -5.46 -7.29
N PHE A 47 -15.46 -4.47 -8.05
CA PHE A 47 -16.08 -4.04 -9.30
C PHE A 47 -16.08 -5.15 -10.36
N TYR A 48 -14.95 -5.84 -10.54
CA TYR A 48 -14.84 -6.95 -11.50
C TYR A 48 -15.35 -8.28 -10.95
N GLY A 49 -15.70 -8.35 -9.66
CA GLY A 49 -16.05 -9.59 -8.97
C GLY A 49 -14.90 -10.60 -8.87
N ARG A 50 -13.65 -10.16 -9.11
CA ARG A 50 -12.44 -10.99 -9.10
C ARG A 50 -11.18 -10.15 -8.89
N ASP A 51 -10.17 -10.71 -8.24
CA ASP A 51 -8.88 -10.04 -7.97
C ASP A 51 -7.80 -10.37 -9.00
N ASP A 52 -7.87 -11.54 -9.64
CA ASP A 52 -6.90 -12.11 -10.57
C ASP A 52 -6.99 -11.51 -11.98
N VAL A 53 -7.02 -10.18 -12.05
CA VAL A 53 -6.92 -9.43 -13.31
C VAL A 53 -5.44 -9.13 -13.56
N GLN A 54 -4.91 -9.62 -14.68
CA GLN A 54 -3.53 -9.34 -15.08
C GLN A 54 -3.42 -7.97 -15.75
N PHE A 55 -2.39 -7.20 -15.38
CA PHE A 55 -2.09 -5.92 -16.01
C PHE A 55 -0.60 -5.60 -15.95
N GLN A 56 -0.19 -4.59 -16.72
CA GLN A 56 1.19 -4.09 -16.76
C GLN A 56 1.23 -2.62 -16.33
N ILE A 57 2.28 -2.26 -15.59
CA ILE A 57 2.61 -0.87 -15.26
C ILE A 57 3.98 -0.53 -15.82
N ASN A 58 4.05 0.58 -16.54
CA ASN A 58 5.30 1.26 -16.86
C ASN A 58 5.51 2.37 -15.82
N PHE A 59 6.49 2.19 -14.93
CA PHE A 59 6.84 3.20 -13.94
C PHE A 59 7.74 4.24 -14.60
N GLY A 60 7.19 5.40 -14.96
CA GLY A 60 7.88 6.45 -15.72
C GLY A 60 9.19 6.98 -15.12
N GLY A 61 9.51 6.65 -13.85
CA GLY A 61 10.78 6.98 -13.20
C GLY A 61 11.95 6.02 -13.49
N THR A 62 11.70 4.89 -14.14
CA THR A 62 12.72 3.90 -14.53
C THR A 62 12.50 3.50 -15.99
N PRO A 63 13.20 4.14 -16.94
CA PRO A 63 13.06 3.83 -18.36
C PRO A 63 13.16 2.33 -18.62
N ASN A 64 12.24 1.79 -19.41
CA ASN A 64 12.20 0.37 -19.84
C ASN A 64 11.89 -0.66 -18.74
N VAL A 65 11.42 -0.25 -17.56
CA VAL A 65 10.94 -1.20 -16.53
C VAL A 65 9.42 -1.33 -16.61
N ILE A 66 8.96 -2.40 -17.26
CA ILE A 66 7.55 -2.82 -17.26
C ILE A 66 7.38 -3.91 -16.20
N ARG A 67 6.50 -3.70 -15.23
CA ARG A 67 6.11 -4.72 -14.26
C ARG A 67 4.77 -5.34 -14.66
N THR A 68 4.70 -6.66 -14.63
CA THR A 68 3.47 -7.43 -14.84
C THR A 68 2.97 -7.94 -13.50
N TYR A 69 1.71 -7.66 -13.18
CA TYR A 69 1.03 -8.16 -11.99
C TYR A 69 -0.09 -9.11 -12.38
N ARG A 70 -0.23 -10.22 -11.65
CA ARG A 70 -1.28 -11.24 -11.89
C ARG A 70 -2.60 -10.92 -11.20
N SER A 71 -2.61 -9.97 -10.27
CA SER A 71 -3.79 -9.54 -9.53
C SER A 71 -3.61 -8.12 -8.99
N PHE A 72 -4.72 -7.46 -8.61
CA PHE A 72 -4.65 -6.17 -7.93
C PHE A 72 -3.95 -6.30 -6.56
N SER A 73 -4.26 -7.36 -5.82
CA SER A 73 -3.61 -7.65 -4.53
C SER A 73 -2.09 -7.86 -4.65
N ALA A 74 -1.60 -8.46 -5.74
CA ALA A 74 -0.17 -8.66 -5.96
C ALA A 74 0.57 -7.32 -6.10
N MET A 75 -0.02 -6.37 -6.83
CA MET A 75 0.53 -5.02 -6.97
C MET A 75 0.54 -4.27 -5.64
N THR A 76 -0.55 -4.30 -4.88
CA THR A 76 -0.63 -3.65 -3.56
C THR A 76 0.34 -4.28 -2.55
N ASN A 77 0.58 -5.58 -2.61
CA ASN A 77 1.57 -6.25 -1.76
C ASN A 77 3.00 -5.85 -2.10
N GLU A 78 3.32 -5.66 -3.39
CA GLU A 78 4.60 -5.11 -3.80
C GLU A 78 4.75 -3.65 -3.37
N ALA A 79 3.71 -2.84 -3.54
CA ALA A 79 3.69 -1.44 -3.10
C ALA A 79 3.91 -1.31 -1.59
N ALA A 80 3.27 -2.15 -0.76
CA ALA A 80 3.48 -2.19 0.68
C ALA A 80 4.93 -2.57 1.04
N ARG A 81 5.46 -3.66 0.47
CA ARG A 81 6.85 -4.07 0.69
C ARG A 81 7.86 -3.01 0.28
N SER A 82 7.58 -2.25 -0.78
CA SER A 82 8.47 -1.17 -1.24
C SER A 82 8.75 -0.13 -0.15
N ARG A 83 7.83 0.08 0.80
CA ARG A 83 8.01 1.03 1.90
C ARG A 83 8.93 0.51 3.00
N VAL A 84 8.89 -0.80 3.23
CA VAL A 84 9.81 -1.50 4.14
C VAL A 84 11.22 -1.50 3.54
N TYR A 85 11.35 -1.87 2.27
CA TYR A 85 12.64 -1.81 1.56
C TYR A 85 13.17 -0.38 1.43
N GLY A 86 12.27 0.59 1.32
CA GLY A 86 12.60 2.02 1.32
C GLY A 86 13.11 2.55 2.67
N GLY A 87 12.95 1.80 3.76
CA GLY A 87 13.35 2.21 5.11
C GLY A 87 12.44 3.25 5.75
N VAL A 88 11.18 3.38 5.31
CA VAL A 88 10.28 4.47 5.78
C VAL A 88 9.01 3.96 6.46
N HIS A 89 8.83 2.64 6.54
CA HIS A 89 7.74 2.00 7.28
C HIS A 89 8.19 0.65 7.83
N PHE A 90 7.63 0.27 8.98
CA PHE A 90 7.76 -1.10 9.48
C PHE A 90 6.76 -2.05 8.81
N PRO A 91 6.99 -3.38 8.83
CA PRO A 91 6.03 -4.35 8.31
C PRO A 91 4.63 -4.21 8.94
N PHE A 92 4.54 -3.91 10.24
CA PHE A 92 3.25 -3.71 10.91
C PHE A 92 2.53 -2.43 10.45
N ASP A 93 3.24 -1.36 10.10
CA ASP A 93 2.64 -0.12 9.56
C ASP A 93 1.92 -0.41 8.25
N THR A 94 2.57 -1.19 7.38
CA THR A 94 2.04 -1.54 6.06
C THR A 94 0.87 -2.51 6.16
N ALA A 95 0.96 -3.52 7.04
CA ALA A 95 -0.14 -4.43 7.31
C ALA A 95 -1.39 -3.72 7.84
N ALA A 96 -1.22 -2.82 8.81
CA ALA A 96 -2.31 -2.01 9.36
C ALA A 96 -2.92 -1.08 8.30
N GLY A 97 -2.08 -0.42 7.49
CA GLY A 97 -2.55 0.43 6.40
C GLY A 97 -3.37 -0.34 5.38
N GLN A 98 -2.88 -1.49 4.91
CA GLN A 98 -3.64 -2.34 4.00
C GLN A 98 -4.99 -2.79 4.60
N SER A 99 -5.02 -3.11 5.90
CA SER A 99 -6.26 -3.47 6.59
C SER A 99 -7.26 -2.33 6.59
N ALA A 100 -6.82 -1.13 6.96
CA ALA A 100 -7.66 0.07 6.93
C ALA A 100 -8.20 0.35 5.52
N GLY A 101 -7.35 0.28 4.50
CA GLY A 101 -7.75 0.50 3.11
C GLY A 101 -8.81 -0.49 2.62
N ARG A 102 -8.62 -1.79 2.90
CA ARG A 102 -9.64 -2.82 2.61
C ARG A 102 -10.97 -2.51 3.28
N SER A 103 -10.97 -2.15 4.56
CA SER A 103 -12.20 -1.82 5.30
C SER A 103 -12.94 -0.62 4.70
N VAL A 104 -12.22 0.45 4.37
CA VAL A 104 -12.80 1.64 3.73
C VAL A 104 -13.38 1.30 2.37
N ALA A 105 -12.65 0.56 1.53
CA ALA A 105 -13.12 0.18 0.21
C ALA A 105 -14.39 -0.69 0.26
N ASN A 106 -14.44 -1.68 1.16
CA ASN A 106 -15.64 -2.50 1.35
C ASN A 106 -16.84 -1.64 1.77
N TYR A 107 -16.65 -0.76 2.76
CA TYR A 107 -17.70 0.14 3.20
C TYR A 107 -18.21 1.03 2.05
N VAL A 108 -17.30 1.66 1.31
CA VAL A 108 -17.67 2.56 0.21
C VAL A 108 -18.38 1.81 -0.90
N PHE A 109 -17.87 0.64 -1.32
CA PHE A 109 -18.47 -0.13 -2.41
C PHE A 109 -19.89 -0.59 -2.08
N LEU A 110 -20.09 -1.16 -0.89
CA LEU A 110 -21.36 -1.73 -0.47
C LEU A 110 -22.45 -0.67 -0.18
N ASN A 111 -22.06 0.57 0.10
CA ASN A 111 -23.01 1.63 0.47
C ASN A 111 -23.18 2.72 -0.59
N TYR A 112 -22.19 2.95 -1.46
CA TYR A 112 -22.19 4.08 -2.40
C TYR A 112 -21.94 3.70 -3.86
N LEU A 113 -21.45 2.50 -4.15
CA LEU A 113 -21.34 1.97 -5.53
C LEU A 113 -22.41 0.90 -5.81
N THR A 114 -23.61 1.10 -5.24
CA THR A 114 -24.75 0.20 -5.46
C THR A 114 -25.52 0.57 -6.72
N PRO A 115 -26.24 -0.38 -7.36
CA PRO A 115 -27.15 -0.06 -8.47
C PRO A 115 -28.11 1.07 -8.09
N ARG A 116 -28.32 2.01 -9.03
CA ARG A 116 -29.38 3.00 -8.84
C ARG A 116 -30.72 2.29 -8.85
N ARG A 117 -31.51 2.46 -7.79
CA ARG A 117 -32.90 2.00 -7.81
C ARG A 117 -33.67 2.90 -8.77
N CYS A 118 -34.10 2.34 -9.90
CA CYS A 118 -35.16 2.96 -10.69
C CYS A 118 -36.48 2.62 -9.99
N ASN A 119 -37.20 3.63 -9.51
CA ASN A 119 -38.60 3.44 -9.15
C ASN A 119 -39.37 3.32 -10.47
N LEU A 120 -39.73 2.09 -10.84
CA LEU A 120 -40.71 1.79 -11.89
C LEU A 120 -42.12 2.09 -11.39
#